data_AF-A0A925ACQ2-F1
#
_entry.id   AF-A0A925ACQ2-F1
#
_cell.length_a   1.000
_cell.length_b   1.000
_cell.length_c   1.000
_cell.angle_alpha   90.00
_cell.angle_beta   90.00
_cell.angle_gamma   90.00
#
_symmetry.space_group_name_H-M   'P 1'
#
loop_
_entity.id
_entity.type
_entity.pdbx_description
1 polymer ?
#
loop_
_entity_poly.entity_id
_entity_poly.type
_entity_poly.pdbx_seq_one_letter_code
_entity_poly.pdbx_strand_id
1 'polypeptide(L)'
;MKPSDAPNPERRSNNAMLCFCIGVGLCVLAYVLGIGAVIGAAFSGGDPILIAGSLLSAIAIGAAGFVGFIMMLIGGVWMIVRVIADQSGGAEEKRYRDVER
;
A
#
# COMPACT_ATOMS: atom_id res chain seq x y z
N MET A 1 27.40 -21.80 -1.52
CA MET A 1 26.34 -21.13 -2.28
C MET A 1 27.02 -20.20 -3.25
N LYS A 2 26.70 -20.25 -4.54
CA LYS A 2 27.31 -19.31 -5.50
C LYS A 2 26.82 -17.90 -5.12
N PRO A 3 27.62 -16.85 -5.32
CA PRO A 3 27.15 -15.47 -5.11
C PRO A 3 25.86 -15.14 -5.88
N SER A 4 25.59 -15.86 -6.98
CA SER A 4 24.35 -15.80 -7.76
C SER A 4 23.10 -16.30 -7.04
N ASP A 5 23.24 -17.06 -5.95
CA ASP A 5 22.12 -17.66 -5.21
C ASP A 5 21.67 -16.78 -4.02
N ALA A 6 22.37 -15.67 -3.75
CA ALA A 6 21.95 -14.71 -2.74
C ALA A 6 20.68 -13.98 -3.23
N PRO A 7 19.57 -13.98 -2.46
CA PRO A 7 18.33 -13.34 -2.89
C PRO A 7 18.58 -11.86 -3.21
N ASN A 8 18.31 -11.44 -4.44
CA ASN A 8 18.50 -10.05 -4.87
C ASN A 8 17.81 -9.10 -3.86
N PRO A 9 18.57 -8.21 -3.18
CA PRO A 9 18.00 -7.26 -2.24
C PRO A 9 16.85 -6.48 -2.87
N GLU A 10 16.92 -6.11 -4.16
CA GLU A 10 15.88 -5.33 -4.85
C GLU A 10 14.52 -6.05 -4.91
N ARG A 11 14.49 -7.38 -4.93
CA ARG A 11 13.26 -8.18 -4.95
C ARG A 11 12.37 -7.92 -3.73
N ARG A 12 12.98 -7.67 -2.57
CA ARG A 12 12.25 -7.34 -1.33
C ARG A 12 11.82 -5.87 -1.27
N SER A 13 12.38 -4.99 -2.12
CA SER A 13 11.91 -3.60 -2.31
C SER A 13 10.66 -3.56 -3.17
N ASN A 14 10.62 -4.32 -4.26
CA ASN A 14 9.44 -4.38 -5.13
C ASN A 14 8.17 -4.77 -4.36
N ASN A 15 8.27 -5.73 -3.45
CA ASN A 15 7.13 -6.14 -2.62
C ASN A 15 6.63 -5.02 -1.68
N ALA A 16 7.56 -4.21 -1.14
CA ALA A 16 7.20 -3.10 -0.26
C ALA A 16 6.57 -1.93 -1.04
N MET A 17 7.11 -1.64 -2.22
CA MET A 17 6.53 -0.65 -3.13
C MET A 17 5.14 -1.07 -3.60
N LEU A 18 4.94 -2.33 -3.96
CA LEU A 18 3.63 -2.87 -4.31
C LEU A 18 2.66 -2.78 -3.12
N CYS A 19 3.09 -3.14 -1.92
CA CYS A 19 2.27 -3.02 -0.71
C CYS A 19 1.81 -1.57 -0.48
N PHE A 20 2.75 -0.62 -0.60
CA PHE A 20 2.45 0.80 -0.49
C PHE A 20 1.46 1.26 -1.57
N CYS A 21 1.72 0.94 -2.85
CA CYS A 21 0.87 1.36 -3.97
C CYS A 21 -0.54 0.77 -3.88
N ILE A 22 -0.68 -0.51 -3.49
CA ILE A 22 -1.98 -1.14 -3.25
C ILE A 22 -2.68 -0.44 -2.09
N GLY A 23 -1.96 -0.12 -1.01
CA GLY A 23 -2.49 0.62 0.12
C GLY A 23 -3.05 1.99 -0.26
N VAL A 24 -2.27 2.77 -1.03
CA VAL A 24 -2.71 4.07 -1.58
C VAL A 24 -3.93 3.89 -2.47
N GLY A 25 -3.91 2.90 -3.37
CA GLY A 25 -5.04 2.60 -4.25
C GLY A 25 -6.31 2.30 -3.49
N LEU A 26 -6.23 1.46 -2.44
CA LEU A 26 -7.36 1.15 -1.57
C LEU A 26 -7.89 2.36 -0.81
N CYS A 27 -7.02 3.24 -0.31
CA CYS A 27 -7.44 4.49 0.35
C CYS A 27 -8.17 5.43 -0.61
N VAL A 28 -7.63 5.62 -1.83
CA VAL A 28 -8.25 6.48 -2.85
C VAL A 28 -9.59 5.90 -3.30
N LEU A 29 -9.63 4.60 -3.54
CA LEU A 29 -10.85 3.91 -3.96
C LEU A 29 -11.91 3.94 -2.84
N ALA A 30 -11.50 3.79 -1.59
CA ALA A 30 -12.39 3.95 -0.44
C ALA A 30 -12.94 5.38 -0.32
N TYR A 31 -12.14 6.41 -0.60
CA TYR A 31 -12.60 7.80 -0.61
C TYR A 31 -13.66 8.02 -1.70
N VAL A 32 -13.39 7.60 -2.94
CA VAL A 32 -14.31 7.79 -4.08
C VAL A 32 -15.60 7.02 -3.88
N LEU A 33 -15.52 5.73 -3.50
CA LEU A 33 -16.72 4.92 -3.25
C LEU A 33 -17.47 5.37 -2.00
N GLY A 34 -16.78 5.87 -0.98
CA GLY A 34 -17.37 6.38 0.25
C GLY A 34 -18.30 7.56 0.00
N ILE A 35 -17.92 8.46 -0.91
CA ILE A 35 -18.79 9.56 -1.36
C ILE A 35 -20.09 9.00 -1.96
N GLY A 36 -20.01 7.95 -2.79
CA GLY A 36 -21.17 7.29 -3.38
C GLY A 36 -22.09 6.66 -2.32
N ALA A 37 -21.53 6.02 -1.29
CA ALA A 37 -22.31 5.45 -0.18
C ALA A 37 -23.05 6.54 0.62
N VAL A 38 -22.41 7.68 0.87
CA VAL A 38 -23.03 8.82 1.57
C VAL A 38 -24.14 9.45 0.73
N ILE A 39 -23.91 9.64 -0.58
CA ILE A 39 -24.94 10.16 -1.50
C ILE A 39 -26.12 9.19 -1.56
N GLY A 40 -25.86 7.89 -1.72
CA GLY A 40 -26.92 6.86 -1.74
C GLY A 40 -27.76 6.84 -0.46
N ALA A 41 -27.14 7.01 0.70
CA ALA A 41 -27.85 7.15 1.96
C ALA A 41 -28.69 8.44 2.02
N ALA A 42 -28.11 9.59 1.63
CA ALA A 42 -28.75 10.90 1.70
C ALA A 42 -29.99 11.01 0.78
N PHE A 43 -29.97 10.35 -0.38
CA PHE A 43 -31.08 10.36 -1.34
C PHE A 43 -31.98 9.12 -1.26
N SER A 44 -31.82 8.28 -0.24
CA SER A 44 -32.60 7.04 -0.09
C SER A 44 -34.10 7.25 0.17
N GLY A 45 -34.54 8.45 0.51
CA GLY A 45 -35.96 8.78 0.70
C GLY A 45 -36.66 8.00 1.83
N GLY A 46 -35.91 7.34 2.72
CA GLY A 46 -36.47 6.50 3.78
C GLY A 46 -36.68 5.04 3.38
N ASP A 47 -36.30 4.62 2.16
CA ASP A 47 -36.39 3.21 1.74
C ASP A 47 -35.45 2.34 2.61
N PRO A 48 -35.99 1.39 3.39
CA PRO A 48 -35.19 0.55 4.28
C PRO A 48 -34.10 -0.26 3.56
N ILE A 49 -34.33 -0.65 2.30
CA ILE A 49 -33.39 -1.46 1.51
C ILE A 49 -32.17 -0.60 1.13
N LEU A 50 -32.42 0.63 0.68
CA LEU A 50 -31.36 1.57 0.30
C LEU A 50 -30.56 2.04 1.51
N ILE A 51 -31.20 2.22 2.66
CA ILE A 51 -30.53 2.55 3.92
C ILE A 51 -29.63 1.39 4.38
N ALA A 52 -30.15 0.16 4.38
CA ALA A 52 -29.36 -1.02 4.76
C ALA A 52 -28.17 -1.23 3.80
N GLY A 53 -28.39 -1.09 2.49
CA GLY A 53 -27.34 -1.24 1.47
C GLY A 53 -26.25 -0.18 1.56
N SER A 54 -26.61 1.08 1.82
CA SER A 54 -25.64 2.17 2.00
C SER A 54 -24.86 2.05 3.30
N LEU A 55 -25.47 1.58 4.39
CA LEU A 55 -24.78 1.30 5.65
C LEU A 55 -23.75 0.17 5.51
N LEU A 56 -24.15 -0.95 4.90
CA LEU A 56 -23.23 -2.07 4.62
C LEU A 56 -22.08 -1.63 3.73
N SER A 57 -22.37 -0.83 2.70
CA SER A 57 -21.37 -0.26 1.81
C SER A 57 -20.41 0.64 2.57
N ALA A 58 -20.90 1.53 3.44
CA ALA A 58 -20.06 2.41 4.26
C ALA A 58 -19.11 1.61 5.17
N ILE A 59 -19.59 0.52 5.79
CA ILE A 59 -18.77 -0.36 6.63
C ILE A 59 -17.69 -1.06 5.79
N ALA A 60 -18.06 -1.66 4.66
CA ALA A 60 -17.13 -2.36 3.79
C ALA A 60 -16.05 -1.43 3.22
N ILE A 61 -16.47 -0.23 2.77
CA ILE A 61 -15.58 0.81 2.26
C ILE A 61 -14.65 1.33 3.35
N GLY A 62 -15.18 1.59 4.55
CA GLY A 62 -14.38 2.00 5.71
C GLY A 62 -13.32 0.96 6.08
N ALA A 63 -13.69 -0.32 6.09
CA ALA A 63 -12.76 -1.41 6.34
C ALA A 63 -11.67 -1.50 5.25
N ALA A 64 -12.06 -1.39 3.98
CA ALA A 64 -11.11 -1.37 2.86
C ALA A 64 -10.11 -0.20 2.96
N GLY A 65 -10.60 1.01 3.30
CA GLY A 65 -9.76 2.18 3.53
C GLY A 65 -8.80 1.99 4.71
N PHE A 66 -9.27 1.40 5.81
CA PHE A 66 -8.41 1.11 6.97
C PHE A 66 -7.32 0.10 6.65
N VAL A 67 -7.65 -0.99 5.94
CA VAL A 67 -6.66 -1.96 5.46
C VAL A 67 -5.66 -1.30 4.51
N GLY A 68 -6.14 -0.48 3.57
CA GLY A 68 -5.29 0.29 2.67
C GLY A 68 -4.31 1.19 3.42
N PHE A 69 -4.78 1.87 4.47
CA PHE A 69 -3.96 2.74 5.31
C PHE A 69 -2.86 1.95 6.03
N ILE A 70 -3.19 0.80 6.62
CA ILE A 70 -2.19 -0.08 7.25
C ILE A 70 -1.15 -0.56 6.23
N MET A 71 -1.58 -1.01 5.05
CA MET A 71 -0.66 -1.44 4.00
C MET A 71 0.28 -0.31 3.55
N MET A 72 -0.26 0.91 3.41
CA MET A 72 0.53 2.10 3.10
C MET A 72 1.58 2.37 4.18
N LEU A 73 1.23 2.29 5.46
CA LEU A 73 2.19 2.49 6.56
C LEU A 73 3.28 1.40 6.56
N ILE A 74 2.90 0.12 6.42
CA ILE A 74 3.85 -0.99 6.41
C ILE A 74 4.81 -0.87 5.22
N GLY A 75 4.28 -0.65 4.02
CA GLY A 75 5.09 -0.48 2.81
C GLY A 75 5.99 0.75 2.90
N GLY A 76 5.47 1.87 3.41
CA GLY A 76 6.20 3.13 3.61
C GLY A 76 7.36 2.99 4.59
N VAL A 77 7.10 2.46 5.78
CA VAL A 77 8.14 2.22 6.80
C VAL A 77 9.21 1.28 6.26
N TRP A 78 8.82 0.22 5.56
CA TRP A 78 9.77 -0.72 4.96
C TRP A 78 10.70 -0.06 3.94
N MET A 79 10.15 0.81 3.07
CA MET A 79 10.95 1.57 2.10
C MET A 79 11.93 2.51 2.82
N ILE A 80 11.49 3.23 3.86
CA ILE A 80 12.35 4.15 4.62
C ILE A 80 13.50 3.39 5.30
N VAL A 81 13.21 2.28 5.99
CA VAL A 81 14.24 1.46 6.65
C VAL A 81 15.29 0.98 5.64
N ARG A 82 14.88 0.66 4.41
CA ARG A 82 15.83 0.29 3.36
C ARG A 82 16.68 1.44 2.87
N VAL A 83 16.10 2.61 2.64
CA VAL A 83 16.88 3.79 2.26
C VAL A 83 17.94 4.10 3.32
N ILE A 84 17.57 4.00 4.60
CA ILE A 84 18.52 4.18 5.72
C ILE A 84 19.59 3.08 5.70
N ALA A 85 19.21 1.82 5.50
CA ALA A 85 20.14 0.69 5.42
C ALA A 85 21.14 0.86 4.26
N ASP A 86 20.66 1.26 3.08
CA ASP A 86 21.47 1.48 1.88
C ASP A 86 22.46 2.64 2.08
N GLN A 87 22.05 3.71 2.77
CA GLN A 87 22.94 4.83 3.12
C GLN A 87 23.96 4.45 4.21
N SER A 88 23.58 3.61 5.18
CA SER A 88 24.46 3.19 6.28
C SER A 88 25.51 2.14 5.89
N GLY A 89 25.30 1.44 4.77
CA GLY A 89 26.05 0.24 4.39
C GLY A 89 27.30 0.44 3.53
N GLY A 90 27.68 1.67 3.17
CA GLY A 90 28.85 1.93 2.30
C GLY A 90 28.77 1.22 0.94
N ALA A 91 27.56 0.89 0.48
CA ALA A 91 27.34 0.00 -0.66
C ALA A 91 27.75 0.60 -2.02
N GLU A 92 27.95 1.93 -2.10
CA GLU A 92 28.52 2.57 -3.28
C GLU A 92 29.93 2.03 -3.60
N GLU A 93 30.76 1.77 -2.58
CA GLU A 93 32.16 1.39 -2.77
C GLU A 93 32.32 -0.04 -3.32
N LYS A 94 31.33 -0.91 -3.08
CA LYS A 94 31.30 -2.28 -3.66
C LYS A 94 30.59 -2.34 -5.00
N ARG A 95 29.57 -1.50 -5.24
CA ARG A 95 28.79 -1.51 -6.48
C ARG A 95 29.58 -1.00 -7.69
N TYR A 96 30.52 -0.06 -7.50
CA TYR A 96 31.41 0.40 -8.58
C TYR A 96 32.59 -0.55 -8.84
N ARG A 97 33.03 -1.33 -7.85
CA ARG A 97 34.19 -2.23 -7.98
C ARG A 97 33.92 -3.46 -8.86
N ASP A 98 32.67 -3.88 -8.99
CA ASP A 98 32.28 -5.05 -9.77
C ASP A 98 31.92 -4.70 -11.24
N VAL A 99 31.90 -3.42 -11.62
CA VAL A 99 31.63 -2.97 -13.01
C VAL A 99 32.93 -2.74 -13.80
N GLU A 100 34.06 -2.52 -13.13
CA GLU A 100 35.38 -2.32 -13.76
C GLU A 100 36.21 -3.62 -13.92
N ARG A 101 35.62 -4.81 -13.72
CA ARG A 101 36.36 -6.08 -13.83
C ARG A 101 35.76 -7.08 -14.82
#